data_AF-A0A645IBY5-F1
#
_entry.id   AF-A0A645IBY5-F1
#
_cell.length_a   1.000
_cell.length_b   1.000
_cell.length_c   1.000
_cell.angle_alpha   90.00
_cell.angle_beta   90.00
_cell.angle_gamma   90.00
#
_symmetry.space_group_name_H-M   'P 1'
#
loop_
_entity.id
_entity.type
_entity.pdbx_description
1 polymer ?
#
loop_
_entity_poly.entity_id
_entity_poly.type
_entity_poly.pdbx_seq_one_letter_code
_entity_poly.pdbx_strand_id
1 'polypeptide(L)' 'MAYPIQLKKNGFYTLIEFKGEGTVVADLELAYKRDERVIRYLTTKLDKHAVEYAITRRSKAKTAKA' A
#
# COMPACT_ATOMS: atom_id res chain seq x y z
N MET A 1 0.10 -13.78 8.12
CA MET A 1 0.30 -13.92 6.66
C MET A 1 -0.08 -15.34 6.25
N ALA A 2 -0.41 -15.61 4.98
CA ALA A 2 -0.79 -16.96 4.53
C ALA A 2 0.38 -17.97 4.58
N TYR A 3 1.61 -17.48 4.40
CA TYR A 3 2.85 -18.25 4.52
C TYR A 3 3.94 -17.39 5.17
N PRO A 4 4.97 -17.98 5.80
CA PRO A 4 6.06 -17.23 6.42
C PRO A 4 6.93 -16.49 5.41
N ILE A 5 7.42 -15.31 5.76
CA ILE A 5 8.42 -14.54 4.99
C ILE A 5 9.56 -14.26 5.95
N GLN A 6 10.80 -14.60 5.57
CA GLN A 6 11.98 -14.45 6.45
C GLN A 6 11.74 -15.06 7.85
N LEU A 7 11.13 -16.24 7.90
CA LEU A 7 10.74 -16.96 9.13
C LEU A 7 9.73 -16.23 10.05
N LYS A 8 9.22 -15.06 9.66
CA LYS A 8 8.17 -14.32 10.37
C LYS A 8 6.78 -14.80 9.94
N LYS A 9 5.88 -15.00 10.90
CA LYS A 9 4.48 -15.44 10.67
C LYS A 9 3.48 -14.27 10.69
N ASN A 10 3.81 -13.20 11.40
CA ASN A 10 3.04 -11.97 11.56
C ASN A 10 3.77 -10.77 10.94
N GLY A 11 3.02 -9.68 10.73
CA GLY A 11 3.51 -8.44 10.18
C GLY A 11 2.43 -7.37 10.23
N PHE A 12 2.82 -6.11 10.11
CA PHE A 12 1.90 -4.98 10.07
C PHE A 12 1.66 -4.58 8.62
N TYR A 13 0.39 -4.39 8.27
CA TYR A 13 0.00 -3.94 6.94
C TYR A 13 -0.36 -2.46 6.99
N THR A 14 0.29 -1.68 6.13
CA THR A 14 0.00 -0.26 5.95
C THR A 14 -0.35 -0.02 4.50
N LEU A 15 -1.45 0.69 4.26
CA LEU A 15 -1.88 1.11 2.93
C LEU A 15 -1.71 2.62 2.83
N ILE A 16 -0.91 3.06 1.87
CA ILE A 16 -0.65 4.48 1.59
C ILE A 16 -1.15 4.75 0.17
N GLU A 17 -2.08 5.70 0.05
CA GLU A 17 -2.53 6.23 -1.23
C GLU A 17 -1.94 7.63 -1.37
N PHE A 18 -1.18 7.86 -2.45
CA PHE A 18 -0.57 9.15 -2.71
C PHE A 18 -0.77 9.55 -4.17
N LYS A 19 -0.70 10.86 -4.42
CA LYS A 19 -0.68 11.45 -5.75
C LYS A 19 0.63 12.20 -5.91
N GLY A 20 1.38 11.89 -6.96
CA GLY A 20 2.67 12.52 -7.23
C GLY A 20 3.13 12.25 -8.65
N GLU A 21 4.29 12.78 -8.98
CA GLU A 21 4.97 12.47 -10.24
C GLU A 21 5.44 11.01 -10.27
N GLY A 22 5.54 10.43 -11.47
CA GLY A 22 5.99 9.04 -11.63
C GLY A 22 7.42 8.78 -11.14
N THR A 23 8.26 9.82 -11.09
CA THR A 23 9.65 9.78 -10.60
C THR A 23 9.75 9.34 -9.13
N VAL A 24 8.79 9.77 -8.30
CA VAL A 24 8.74 9.49 -6.87
C VAL A 24 8.67 7.98 -6.56
N VAL A 25 8.11 7.17 -7.47
CA VAL A 25 7.99 5.72 -7.28
C VAL A 25 9.36 5.07 -7.16
N ALA A 26 10.33 5.47 -8.00
CA ALA A 26 11.66 4.88 -7.99
C ALA A 26 12.41 5.18 -6.68
N ASP A 27 12.28 6.41 -6.17
CA ASP A 27 12.89 6.82 -4.91
C ASP A 27 12.30 6.07 -3.71
N LEU A 28 10.97 5.90 -3.70
CA LEU A 28 10.28 5.12 -2.67
C LEU A 28 10.69 3.64 -2.70
N GLU A 29 10.75 3.02 -3.87
CA GLU A 29 11.18 1.63 -3.99
C GLU A 29 12.63 1.43 -3.55
N LEU A 30 13.52 2.39 -3.85
CA LEU A 30 14.88 2.37 -3.36
C LEU A 30 14.94 2.44 -1.83
N ALA A 31 14.14 3.32 -1.23
CA ALA A 31 14.05 3.43 0.23
C ALA A 31 13.51 2.14 0.87
N TYR A 32 12.43 1.56 0.31
CA TYR A 32 11.85 0.31 0.81
C TYR A 32 12.81 -0.88 0.70
N LYS A 33 13.66 -0.94 -0.33
CA LYS A 33 14.67 -2.00 -0.46
C LYS A 33 15.81 -1.85 0.55
N ARG A 34 16.16 -0.62 0.93
CA ARG A 34 17.24 -0.33 1.87
C ARG A 34 16.82 -0.51 3.33
N ASP A 35 15.54 -0.39 3.64
CA ASP A 35 15.02 -0.54 4.99
C ASP A 35 14.66 -2.01 5.30
N GLU A 36 15.40 -2.64 6.20
CA GLU A 36 15.17 -4.02 6.65
C GLU A 36 13.86 -4.22 7.41
N ARG A 37 13.22 -3.14 7.87
CA ARG A 37 11.91 -3.20 8.55
C ARG A 37 10.80 -3.52 7.56
N VAL A 38 10.98 -3.19 6.27
CA VAL A 38 10.00 -3.43 5.21
C VAL A 38 10.28 -4.78 4.55
N ILE A 39 9.58 -5.81 4.99
CA ILE A 39 9.78 -7.18 4.46
C ILE A 39 9.15 -7.41 3.07
N ARG A 40 8.16 -6.59 2.69
CA ARG A 40 7.44 -6.68 1.43
C ARG A 40 6.70 -5.38 1.15
N TYR A 41 6.77 -4.91 -0.09
CA TYR A 41 6.00 -3.77 -0.58
C TYR A 41 5.41 -4.09 -1.96
N LEU A 42 4.35 -3.39 -2.34
CA LEU A 42 3.73 -3.45 -3.65
C LEU A 42 3.20 -2.06 -4.00
N THR A 43 3.70 -1.49 -5.09
CA THR A 43 3.23 -0.22 -5.64
C THR A 43 2.45 -0.50 -6.91
N THR A 44 1.21 -0.03 -6.99
CA THR A 44 0.38 -0.18 -8.19
C THR A 44 -0.15 1.18 -8.65
N LYS A 45 -0.16 1.39 -9.97
CA LYS A 45 -0.79 2.58 -10.57
C LYS A 45 -2.29 2.39 -10.60
N LEU A 46 -3.04 3.39 -10.13
CA LEU A 46 -4.50 3.42 -10.21
C LEU A 46 -4.94 4.09 -11.52
N ASP A 47 -5.87 3.45 -12.22
CA ASP A 47 -6.58 4.04 -13.35
C ASP A 47 -7.82 4.82 -12.87
N LYS A 48 -8.56 5.44 -13.81
CA LYS A 48 -9.73 6.27 -13.47
C LYS A 48 -10.79 5.49 -12.67
N HIS A 49 -11.01 4.22 -13.02
CA HIS A 49 -12.03 3.38 -12.39
C HIS A 49 -11.60 2.92 -10.99
N ALA A 50 -10.32 2.59 -10.81
CA ALA A 50 -9.78 2.22 -9.51
C ALA A 50 -9.81 3.40 -8.53
N VAL A 51 -9.59 4.64 -9.00
CA VAL A 51 -9.71 5.85 -8.17
C VAL A 51 -11.15 6.05 -7.70
N GLU A 52 -12.14 5.96 -8.59
CA GLU A 52 -13.57 6.06 -8.23
C GLU A 52 -13.99 4.98 -7.23
N TYR A 53 -13.53 3.74 -7.46
CA TYR A 53 -13.76 2.64 -6.53
C TYR A 53 -13.13 2.90 -5.16
N ALA A 54 -11.90 3.40 -5.10
CA ALA A 54 -11.21 3.71 -3.84
C ALA A 54 -11.95 4.78 -3.03
N ILE A 55 -12.50 5.81 -3.69
CA ILE A 55 -13.34 6.84 -3.05
C ILE A 55 -14.60 6.20 -2.44
N THR A 56 -15.31 5.40 -3.23
CA THR A 56 -16.55 4.73 -2.80
C THR A 56 -16.30 3.73 -1.66
N ARG A 57 -15.20 2.98 -1.71
CA ARG A 57 -14.82 2.05 -0.64
C ARG A 57 -14.49 2.79 0.66
N ARG A 58 -13.79 3.92 0.58
CA ARG A 58 -13.48 4.76 1.75
C ARG A 58 -14.72 5.37 2.39
N SER A 59 -15.68 5.84 1.59
CA SER A 59 -16.94 6.38 2.14
C SER A 59 -17.73 5.30 2.88
N LYS A 60 -17.89 4.11 2.29
CA LYS A 60 -18.54 2.95 2.95
C LYS A 60 -17.87 2.58 4.28
N ALA A 61 -16.54 2.55 4.31
CA ALA A 61 -15.78 2.22 5.53
C ALA A 61 -15.92 3.27 6.63
N LYS A 62 -16.14 4.56 6.28
CA LYS A 62 -16.44 5.61 7.25
C LYS A 62 -17.84 5.47 7.82
N THR A 63 -18.84 5.21 6.98
CA THR A 63 -20.23 5.04 7.43
C THR A 63 -20.42 3.82 8.34
N ALA A 64 -19.73 2.71 8.07
CA ALA A 64 -19.80 1.51 8.91
C ALA A 64 -19.11 1.64 10.29
N LYS A 65 -18.34 2.71 10.51
CA LYS A 65 -17.68 3.01 11.79
C LYS A 65 -18.44 4.05 12.63
N ALA A 66 -19.56 4.56 12.13
CA ALA A 66 -20.50 5.43 12.85
C ALA A 66 -21.72 4.62 13.28
#